data_AF-X0XSS6-F1
#
_entry.id   AF-X0XSS6-F1
#
_cell.length_a   1.000
_cell.length_b   1.000
_cell.length_c   1.000
_cell.angle_alpha   90.00
_cell.angle_beta   90.00
_cell.angle_gamma   90.00
#
_symmetry.space_group_name_H-M   'P 1'
#
loop_
_entity.id
_entity.type
_entity.pdbx_description
1 polymer ?
#
loop_
_entity_poly.entity_id
_entity_poly.type
_entity_poly.pdbx_seq_one_letter_code
_entity_poly.pdbx_strand_id
1 'polypeptide(L)'
;YASVLSLLDLGGIALRAADRAPTEPIVIAGGPCAVNPEPMAPFFEALVIGEGEEVVHEIMDLLAGFSPPFADAEIRSRFLGELSRIEGVYVPSLWPVEQVGRFIVPQPHSPDKPAVRRRIVEDLDAALFPTRPLVPYRESVHDRAQIEISRGCTRGCRFCQAGIIYRPTRERSVETLRRLANEIIDATGYDQISLSSLSCTDYTRIEELLEGLHQDLSDRRVSIGLPSIRVDAFGVELARRV
;
A
#
# COMPACT_ATOMS: atom_id res chain seq x y z
N TYR A 1 10.92 4.23 -5.81
CA TYR A 1 12.16 3.42 -5.84
C TYR A 1 13.45 4.21 -5.61
N ALA A 2 13.49 5.55 -5.69
CA ALA A 2 14.76 6.29 -5.72
C ALA A 2 15.77 5.93 -4.60
N SER A 3 15.30 5.59 -3.41
CA SER A 3 16.18 5.29 -2.25
C SER A 3 16.26 3.81 -1.87
N VAL A 4 15.56 2.90 -2.56
CA VAL A 4 15.44 1.51 -2.07
C VAL A 4 16.78 0.76 -2.12
N LEU A 5 17.59 0.99 -3.15
CA LEU A 5 18.91 0.37 -3.25
C LEU A 5 19.87 0.91 -2.19
N SER A 6 19.77 2.21 -1.86
CA SER A 6 20.53 2.80 -0.77
C SER A 6 20.12 2.23 0.60
N LEU A 7 18.84 1.90 0.80
CA LEU A 7 18.38 1.22 2.03
C LEU A 7 18.95 -0.19 2.14
N LEU A 8 19.03 -0.95 1.04
CA LEU A 8 19.66 -2.27 1.03
C LEU A 8 21.16 -2.19 1.33
N ASP A 9 21.86 -1.26 0.68
CA ASP A 9 23.29 -1.00 0.89
C ASP A 9 23.60 -0.63 2.36
N LEU A 10 22.85 0.32 2.92
CA LEU A 10 22.98 0.72 4.33
C LEU A 10 22.64 -0.42 5.30
N GLY A 11 21.75 -1.33 4.91
CA GLY A 11 21.40 -2.53 5.66
C GLY A 11 22.41 -3.67 5.55
N GLY A 12 23.46 -3.52 4.73
CA GLY A 12 24.42 -4.60 4.45
C GLY A 12 23.81 -5.78 3.71
N ILE A 13 22.71 -5.58 2.98
CA ILE A 13 22.03 -6.61 2.19
C ILE A 13 22.55 -6.52 0.76
N ALA A 14 22.97 -7.64 0.17
CA ALA A 14 23.43 -7.65 -1.22
C ALA A 14 22.36 -7.05 -2.15
N LEU A 15 22.78 -6.14 -3.03
CA LEU A 15 21.86 -5.35 -3.84
C LEU A 15 21.01 -6.23 -4.76
N ARG A 16 21.64 -7.13 -5.51
CA ARG A 16 20.93 -8.06 -6.39
C ARG A 16 20.50 -9.29 -5.63
N ALA A 17 19.29 -9.76 -5.92
CA ALA A 17 18.76 -10.99 -5.33
C ALA A 17 19.63 -12.21 -5.66
N ALA A 18 20.23 -12.25 -6.86
CA ALA A 18 21.11 -13.33 -7.29
C ALA A 18 22.43 -13.42 -6.52
N ASP A 19 22.86 -12.32 -5.88
CA ASP A 19 24.11 -12.27 -5.11
C ASP A 19 23.88 -12.66 -3.63
N ARG A 20 22.63 -12.89 -3.20
CA ARG A 20 22.28 -13.22 -1.81
C ARG A 20 22.45 -14.70 -1.52
N ALA A 21 23.21 -15.02 -0.47
CA ALA A 21 23.32 -16.38 0.04
C ALA A 21 21.98 -16.90 0.58
N PRO A 22 21.77 -18.24 0.68
CA PRO A 22 20.56 -18.79 1.26
C PRO A 22 20.24 -18.29 2.68
N THR A 23 21.30 -18.00 3.44
CA THR A 23 21.24 -17.49 4.82
C THR A 23 20.94 -15.99 4.92
N GLU A 24 21.04 -15.24 3.82
CA GLU A 24 20.69 -13.82 3.79
C GLU A 24 19.17 -13.62 3.71
N PRO A 25 18.66 -12.45 4.14
CA PRO A 25 17.22 -12.18 4.10
C PRO A 25 16.64 -12.28 2.69
N ILE A 26 15.36 -12.61 2.63
CA ILE A 26 14.53 -12.41 1.44
C ILE A 26 14.00 -10.97 1.49
N VAL A 27 14.07 -10.27 0.36
CA VAL A 27 13.57 -8.90 0.21
C VAL A 27 12.34 -8.93 -0.68
N ILE A 28 11.20 -8.60 -0.07
CA ILE A 28 9.91 -8.47 -0.77
C ILE A 28 9.58 -7.00 -0.93
N ALA A 29 9.28 -6.57 -2.16
CA ALA A 29 8.82 -5.22 -2.45
C ALA A 29 7.31 -5.16 -2.67
N GLY A 30 6.73 -3.97 -2.59
CA GLY A 30 5.33 -3.75 -2.91
C GLY A 30 5.03 -2.29 -3.20
N GLY A 31 3.74 -1.96 -3.21
CA GLY A 31 3.25 -0.60 -3.42
C GLY A 31 3.06 -0.22 -4.88
N PRO A 32 2.74 1.06 -5.15
CA PRO A 32 2.21 1.52 -6.44
C PRO A 32 3.11 1.25 -7.64
N CYS A 33 4.42 1.24 -7.42
CA CYS A 33 5.39 1.05 -8.48
C CYS A 33 5.63 -0.43 -8.82
N ALA A 34 5.13 -1.38 -8.01
CA ALA A 34 5.33 -2.82 -8.23
C ALA A 34 4.49 -3.36 -9.40
N VAL A 35 3.51 -2.59 -9.88
CA VAL A 35 2.69 -2.92 -11.06
C VAL A 35 3.49 -3.00 -12.37
N ASN A 36 4.73 -2.51 -12.38
CA ASN A 36 5.70 -2.70 -13.45
C ASN A 36 7.02 -3.24 -12.83
N PRO A 37 7.10 -4.56 -12.57
CA PRO A 37 8.14 -5.12 -11.71
C PRO A 37 9.51 -5.20 -12.38
N GLU A 38 9.57 -5.42 -13.70
CA GLU A 38 10.81 -5.78 -14.42
C GLU A 38 11.99 -4.82 -14.26
N PRO A 39 11.82 -3.48 -14.28
CA PRO A 39 12.93 -2.57 -14.06
C PRO A 39 13.65 -2.76 -12.71
N MET A 40 12.95 -3.32 -11.71
CA MET A 40 13.46 -3.54 -10.36
C MET A 40 13.59 -5.02 -10.00
N ALA A 41 13.14 -5.93 -10.85
CA ALA A 41 13.12 -7.38 -10.61
C ALA A 41 14.48 -7.97 -10.17
N PRO A 42 15.64 -7.56 -10.71
CA PRO A 42 16.93 -8.11 -10.29
C PRO A 42 17.31 -7.88 -8.81
N PHE A 43 16.62 -6.97 -8.12
CA PHE A 43 16.94 -6.56 -6.74
C PHE A 43 16.03 -7.19 -5.67
N PHE A 44 14.98 -7.90 -6.07
CA PHE A 44 13.96 -8.44 -5.15
C PHE A 44 13.71 -9.92 -5.45
N GLU A 45 13.53 -10.73 -4.41
CA GLU A 45 13.08 -12.11 -4.57
C GLU A 45 11.59 -12.18 -4.91
N ALA A 46 10.80 -11.22 -4.42
CA ALA A 46 9.38 -11.15 -4.71
C ALA A 46 8.88 -9.71 -4.73
N LEU A 47 7.82 -9.47 -5.51
CA LEU A 47 7.10 -8.22 -5.57
C LEU A 47 5.61 -8.49 -5.40
N VAL A 48 4.97 -7.81 -4.46
CA VAL A 48 3.53 -7.81 -4.27
C VAL A 48 2.90 -6.77 -5.21
N ILE A 49 2.08 -7.26 -6.13
CA ILE A 49 1.33 -6.45 -7.10
C ILE A 49 -0.07 -6.20 -6.56
N GLY A 50 -0.33 -4.96 -6.15
CA GLY A 50 -1.62 -4.53 -5.64
C GLY A 50 -1.56 -4.12 -4.17
N GLU A 51 -2.64 -4.40 -3.48
CA GLU A 51 -2.87 -4.01 -2.09
C GLU A 51 -2.34 -5.07 -1.13
N GLY A 52 -1.74 -4.62 -0.03
CA GLY A 52 -0.86 -5.41 0.83
C GLY A 52 -1.53 -6.02 2.06
N GLU A 53 -2.71 -5.51 2.41
CA GLU A 53 -3.37 -5.72 3.70
C GLU A 53 -3.66 -7.19 3.98
N GLU A 54 -4.13 -7.95 2.98
CA GLU A 54 -4.43 -9.37 3.14
C GLU A 54 -3.21 -10.25 2.85
N VAL A 55 -2.51 -9.96 1.76
CA VAL A 55 -1.39 -10.78 1.25
C VAL A 55 -0.22 -10.83 2.23
N VAL A 56 -0.02 -9.81 3.06
CA VAL A 56 1.02 -9.85 4.11
C VAL A 56 0.75 -10.97 5.11
N HIS A 57 -0.51 -11.25 5.45
CA HIS A 57 -0.86 -12.34 6.37
C HIS A 57 -0.58 -13.71 5.72
N GLU A 58 -0.96 -13.89 4.46
CA GLU A 58 -0.68 -15.13 3.71
C GLU A 58 0.83 -15.40 3.59
N ILE A 59 1.63 -14.35 3.36
CA ILE A 59 3.10 -14.45 3.33
C ILE A 59 3.65 -14.84 4.70
N MET A 60 3.12 -14.27 5.79
CA MET A 60 3.56 -14.59 7.15
C MET A 60 3.17 -16.01 7.56
N ASP A 61 1.97 -16.48 7.20
CA ASP A 61 1.50 -17.84 7.44
C ASP A 61 2.37 -18.85 6.69
N LEU A 62 2.72 -18.54 5.43
CA LEU A 62 3.68 -19.35 4.68
C LEU A 62 5.04 -19.37 5.37
N LEU A 63 5.57 -18.20 5.77
CA LEU A 63 6.87 -18.09 6.43
C LEU A 63 6.93 -18.88 7.74
N ALA A 64 5.82 -18.96 8.49
CA ALA A 64 5.73 -19.74 9.73
C ALA A 64 5.95 -21.25 9.52
N GLY A 65 5.72 -21.76 8.31
CA GLY A 65 6.04 -23.15 7.93
C GLY A 65 7.52 -23.40 7.60
N PHE A 66 8.35 -22.35 7.62
CA PHE A 66 9.77 -22.42 7.32
C PHE A 66 10.60 -21.90 8.51
N SER A 67 11.90 -22.19 8.49
CA SER A 67 12.84 -21.73 9.53
C SER A 67 13.93 -20.89 8.89
N PRO A 68 13.71 -19.57 8.71
CA PRO A 68 14.76 -18.64 8.30
C PRO A 68 15.79 -18.42 9.44
N PRO A 69 17.10 -18.23 9.15
CA PRO A 69 17.71 -18.24 7.81
C PRO A 69 17.66 -19.64 7.18
N PHE A 70 17.45 -19.70 5.86
CA PHE A 70 17.31 -20.98 5.17
C PHE A 70 18.65 -21.73 5.16
N ALA A 71 18.60 -23.03 5.50
CA ALA A 71 19.80 -23.85 5.62
C ALA A 71 20.56 -24.01 4.28
N ASP A 72 19.82 -24.03 3.17
CA ASP A 72 20.37 -24.20 1.83
C ASP A 72 19.47 -23.54 0.74
N ALA A 73 19.98 -23.56 -0.48
CA ALA A 73 19.31 -23.00 -1.65
C ALA A 73 18.04 -23.77 -2.06
N GLU A 74 17.93 -25.05 -1.74
CA GLU A 74 16.77 -25.89 -2.09
C GLU A 74 15.55 -25.47 -1.25
N ILE A 75 15.73 -25.30 0.06
CA ILE A 75 14.66 -24.82 0.95
C ILE A 75 14.23 -23.41 0.57
N ARG A 76 15.19 -22.50 0.26
CA ARG A 76 14.88 -21.15 -0.21
C ARG A 76 14.09 -21.19 -1.53
N SER A 77 14.50 -22.03 -2.48
CA SER A 77 13.78 -22.19 -3.75
C SER A 77 12.38 -22.77 -3.56
N ARG A 78 12.20 -23.71 -2.62
CA ARG A 78 10.87 -24.23 -2.26
C ARG A 78 9.98 -23.14 -1.69
N PHE A 79 10.50 -22.33 -0.76
CA PHE A 79 9.78 -21.17 -0.22
C PHE A 79 9.37 -20.20 -1.33
N LEU A 80 10.27 -19.82 -2.24
CA LEU A 80 9.95 -18.94 -3.36
C LEU A 80 8.91 -19.55 -4.31
N GLY A 81 8.97 -20.86 -4.54
CA GLY A 81 7.97 -21.59 -5.31
C GLY A 81 6.58 -21.54 -4.67
N GLU A 82 6.48 -21.78 -3.36
CA GLU A 82 5.22 -21.68 -2.61
C GLU A 82 4.72 -20.23 -2.50
N LEU A 83 5.62 -19.29 -2.26
CA LEU A 83 5.34 -17.85 -2.22
C LEU A 83 4.75 -17.38 -3.55
N SER A 84 5.23 -17.91 -4.67
CA SER A 84 4.70 -17.61 -5.99
C SER A 84 3.30 -18.16 -6.24
N ARG A 85 2.73 -19.00 -5.37
CA ARG A 85 1.33 -19.45 -5.50
C ARG A 85 0.34 -18.47 -4.88
N ILE A 86 0.82 -17.61 -3.99
CA ILE A 86 0.01 -16.54 -3.41
C ILE A 86 -0.40 -15.55 -4.52
N GLU A 87 -1.66 -15.17 -4.53
CA GLU A 87 -2.18 -14.21 -5.51
C GLU A 87 -1.53 -12.83 -5.31
N GLY A 88 -1.26 -12.10 -6.40
CA GLY A 88 -0.53 -10.83 -6.34
C GLY A 88 0.97 -10.96 -6.20
N VAL A 89 1.52 -12.12 -5.84
CA VAL A 89 2.97 -12.26 -5.67
C VAL A 89 3.63 -12.65 -7.00
N TYR A 90 4.57 -11.80 -7.41
CA TYR A 90 5.46 -11.97 -8.55
C TYR A 90 6.87 -12.33 -8.05
N VAL A 91 7.39 -13.49 -8.46
CA VAL A 91 8.72 -13.99 -8.05
C VAL A 91 9.62 -14.01 -9.28
N PRO A 92 10.51 -13.03 -9.50
CA PRO A 92 11.22 -12.86 -10.77
C PRO A 92 11.96 -14.10 -11.28
N SER A 93 12.54 -14.91 -10.39
CA SER A 93 13.27 -16.13 -10.78
C SER A 93 12.39 -17.21 -11.43
N LEU A 94 11.06 -17.09 -11.32
CA LEU A 94 10.07 -17.98 -11.92
C LEU A 94 9.39 -17.37 -13.15
N TRP A 95 9.89 -16.26 -13.68
CA TRP A 95 9.36 -15.57 -14.84
C TRP A 95 10.48 -15.26 -15.83
N PRO A 96 10.87 -16.20 -16.70
CA PRO A 96 11.85 -15.93 -17.74
C PRO A 96 11.35 -14.78 -18.62
N VAL A 97 12.25 -13.89 -19.01
CA VAL A 97 11.89 -12.71 -19.80
C VAL A 97 12.28 -12.86 -21.26
N GLU A 98 11.42 -12.38 -22.15
CA GLU A 98 11.69 -12.25 -23.58
C GLU A 98 11.78 -10.77 -23.95
N GLN A 99 12.72 -10.43 -24.83
CA GLN A 99 12.78 -9.09 -25.40
C GLN A 99 11.96 -9.02 -26.69
N VAL A 100 10.86 -8.26 -26.66
CA VAL A 100 10.00 -8.01 -27.82
C VAL A 100 10.15 -6.54 -28.23
N GLY A 101 11.03 -6.28 -29.19
CA GLY A 101 11.41 -4.93 -29.59
C GLY A 101 12.09 -4.17 -28.45
N ARG A 102 11.43 -3.14 -27.91
CA ARG A 102 11.90 -2.35 -26.76
C ARG A 102 11.36 -2.81 -25.41
N PHE A 103 10.50 -3.84 -25.40
CA PHE A 103 9.83 -4.30 -24.20
C PHE A 103 10.53 -5.55 -23.65
N ILE A 104 10.60 -5.63 -22.33
CA ILE A 104 10.95 -6.85 -21.59
C ILE A 104 9.61 -7.44 -21.16
N VAL A 105 9.31 -8.65 -21.61
CA VAL A 105 8.03 -9.31 -21.40
C VAL A 105 8.27 -10.57 -20.56
N PRO A 106 7.81 -10.60 -19.30
CA PRO A 106 7.80 -11.80 -18.49
C PRO A 106 6.94 -12.89 -19.13
N GLN A 107 7.50 -14.08 -19.26
CA GLN A 107 6.81 -15.25 -19.78
C GLN A 107 6.40 -16.16 -18.63
N PRO A 108 5.18 -16.73 -18.65
CA PRO A 108 4.75 -17.67 -17.63
C PRO A 108 5.65 -18.91 -17.62
N HIS A 109 6.17 -19.28 -16.46
CA HIS A 109 6.93 -20.53 -16.31
C HIS A 109 6.03 -21.78 -16.25
N SER A 110 4.75 -21.61 -15.88
CA SER A 110 3.75 -22.69 -15.83
C SER A 110 2.42 -22.24 -16.45
N PRO A 111 1.71 -23.12 -17.19
CA PRO A 111 0.37 -22.84 -17.67
C PRO A 111 -0.65 -22.59 -16.54
N ASP A 112 -0.38 -23.04 -15.32
CA ASP A 112 -1.28 -22.89 -14.17
C ASP A 112 -1.31 -21.45 -13.63
N LYS A 113 -0.27 -20.64 -13.89
CA LYS A 113 -0.19 -19.23 -13.50
C LYS A 113 0.20 -18.37 -14.71
N PRO A 114 -0.72 -18.15 -15.67
CA PRO A 114 -0.42 -17.43 -16.91
C PRO A 114 -0.19 -15.93 -16.71
N ALA A 115 -0.57 -15.37 -15.55
CA ALA A 115 -0.32 -13.99 -15.18
C ALA A 115 -0.38 -13.82 -13.65
N VAL A 116 0.28 -12.79 -13.11
CA VAL A 116 0.04 -12.32 -11.74
C VAL A 116 -1.11 -11.33 -11.76
N ARG A 117 -2.19 -11.66 -11.05
CA ARG A 117 -3.33 -10.77 -10.86
C ARG A 117 -3.07 -9.80 -9.73
N ARG A 118 -3.39 -8.52 -9.96
CA ARG A 118 -3.31 -7.48 -8.93
C ARG A 118 -4.28 -7.82 -7.79
N ARG A 119 -3.80 -7.74 -6.55
CA ARG A 119 -4.62 -7.81 -5.33
C ARG A 119 -5.37 -6.51 -5.08
N ILE A 120 -6.62 -6.65 -4.68
CA ILE A 120 -7.55 -5.54 -4.41
C ILE A 120 -8.29 -5.90 -3.13
N VAL A 121 -8.22 -5.05 -2.11
CA VAL A 121 -9.03 -5.20 -0.89
C VAL A 121 -10.46 -4.78 -1.22
N GLU A 122 -11.40 -5.71 -1.18
CA GLU A 122 -12.78 -5.43 -1.60
C GLU A 122 -13.51 -4.50 -0.62
N ASP A 123 -13.31 -4.71 0.68
CA ASP A 123 -13.94 -3.97 1.76
C ASP A 123 -12.90 -3.22 2.62
N LEU A 124 -12.90 -1.89 2.52
CA LEU A 124 -12.00 -1.03 3.29
C LEU A 124 -12.41 -0.86 4.76
N ASP A 125 -13.66 -1.17 5.12
CA ASP A 125 -14.14 -1.11 6.50
C ASP A 125 -13.67 -2.33 7.30
N ALA A 126 -13.62 -3.51 6.65
CA ALA A 126 -13.08 -4.74 7.25
C ALA A 126 -11.54 -4.76 7.29
N ALA A 127 -10.88 -3.94 6.45
CA ALA A 127 -9.43 -3.86 6.40
C ALA A 127 -8.83 -3.30 7.70
N LEU A 128 -7.73 -3.90 8.17
CA LEU A 128 -7.01 -3.40 9.34
C LEU A 128 -6.46 -1.99 9.06
N PHE A 129 -6.75 -1.06 9.97
CA PHE A 129 -6.24 0.31 9.93
C PHE A 129 -5.37 0.60 11.15
N PRO A 130 -4.15 1.16 10.99
CA PRO A 130 -3.25 1.38 12.11
C PRO A 130 -3.70 2.58 12.95
N THR A 131 -4.47 2.33 14.01
CA THR A 131 -4.97 3.41 14.88
C THR A 131 -4.00 3.85 15.98
N ARG A 132 -2.89 3.13 16.16
CA ARG A 132 -1.86 3.42 17.16
C ARG A 132 -0.47 3.56 16.52
N PRO A 133 -0.28 4.51 15.58
CA PRO A 133 1.01 4.71 14.94
C PRO A 133 2.05 5.19 15.97
N LEU A 134 3.33 4.95 15.68
CA LEU A 134 4.42 5.52 16.48
C LEU A 134 4.39 7.05 16.35
N VAL A 135 4.36 7.76 17.49
CA VAL A 135 4.42 9.22 17.56
C VAL A 135 5.88 9.64 17.75
N PRO A 136 6.50 10.36 16.80
CA PRO A 136 7.88 10.81 16.92
C PRO A 136 8.06 11.81 18.06
N TYR A 137 9.24 11.81 18.70
CA TYR A 137 9.60 12.83 19.70
C TYR A 137 9.98 14.21 19.09
N ARG A 138 10.08 14.27 17.76
CA ARG A 138 10.44 15.45 16.98
C ARG A 138 9.33 15.73 15.98
N GLU A 139 8.97 17.00 15.82
CA GLU A 139 7.97 17.43 14.85
C GLU A 139 8.31 16.90 13.44
N SER A 140 7.35 16.18 12.85
CA SER A 140 7.49 15.60 11.52
C SER A 140 6.91 16.54 10.45
N VAL A 141 7.32 16.40 9.18
CA VAL A 141 6.80 17.25 8.07
C VAL A 141 5.28 17.12 7.91
N HIS A 142 4.70 16.00 8.36
CA HIS A 142 3.27 15.75 8.37
C HIS A 142 2.81 15.34 9.77
N ASP A 143 3.00 16.24 10.74
CA ASP A 143 2.69 16.03 12.17
C ASP A 143 1.19 16.07 12.47
N ARG A 144 0.46 15.10 11.92
CA ARG A 144 -0.99 14.98 12.03
C ARG A 144 -1.44 13.55 11.84
N ALA A 145 -2.58 13.21 12.43
CA ALA A 145 -3.26 11.96 12.13
C ALA A 145 -3.71 11.92 10.66
N GLN A 146 -3.69 10.74 10.04
CA GLN A 146 -4.15 10.55 8.66
C GLN A 146 -5.14 9.40 8.60
N ILE A 147 -6.26 9.62 7.91
CA ILE A 147 -7.31 8.60 7.73
C ILE A 147 -7.66 8.52 6.27
N GLU A 148 -7.47 7.34 5.67
CA GLU A 148 -7.89 7.10 4.29
C GLU A 148 -9.42 6.98 4.23
N ILE A 149 -10.09 7.87 3.50
CA ILE A 149 -11.56 7.88 3.39
C ILE A 149 -12.05 7.04 2.22
N SER A 150 -11.23 6.92 1.18
CA SER A 150 -11.50 6.14 0.00
C SER A 150 -10.22 5.77 -0.73
N ARG A 151 -10.29 4.65 -1.45
CA ARG A 151 -9.20 4.15 -2.31
C ARG A 151 -9.66 4.06 -3.74
N GLY A 152 -8.84 4.57 -4.66
CA GLY A 152 -9.21 4.74 -6.05
C GLY A 152 -9.79 6.12 -6.34
N CYS A 153 -10.08 6.37 -7.61
CA CYS A 153 -10.63 7.64 -8.08
C CYS A 153 -11.59 7.35 -9.24
N THR A 154 -12.77 7.96 -9.20
CA THR A 154 -13.78 7.87 -10.27
C THR A 154 -13.34 8.62 -11.54
N ARG A 155 -12.28 9.42 -11.44
CA ARG A 155 -11.74 10.20 -12.56
C ARG A 155 -10.84 9.33 -13.45
N GLY A 156 -10.69 9.77 -14.69
CA GLY A 156 -9.89 9.10 -15.72
C GLY A 156 -8.78 9.98 -16.29
N CYS A 157 -8.09 10.73 -15.44
CA CYS A 157 -7.01 11.62 -15.87
C CYS A 157 -5.92 10.83 -16.60
N ARG A 158 -5.66 11.15 -17.88
CA ARG A 158 -4.76 10.39 -18.77
C ARG A 158 -3.31 10.30 -18.28
N PHE A 159 -2.89 11.24 -17.44
CA PHE A 159 -1.55 11.28 -16.85
C PHE A 159 -1.45 10.53 -15.52
N CYS A 160 -2.58 10.17 -14.89
CA CYS A 160 -2.61 9.72 -13.51
C CYS A 160 -2.53 8.19 -13.43
N GLN A 161 -1.34 7.67 -13.15
CA GLN A 161 -1.16 6.24 -12.88
C GLN A 161 -2.02 5.77 -11.70
N ALA A 162 -2.06 6.54 -10.61
CA ALA A 162 -2.84 6.22 -9.41
C ALA A 162 -4.33 6.00 -9.74
N GLY A 163 -4.91 6.83 -10.60
CA GLY A 163 -6.30 6.71 -11.04
C GLY A 163 -6.62 5.43 -11.80
N ILE A 164 -5.61 4.69 -12.27
CA ILE A 164 -5.76 3.40 -12.97
C ILE A 164 -5.44 2.23 -12.04
N ILE A 165 -4.35 2.31 -11.28
CA ILE A 165 -3.85 1.17 -10.51
C ILE A 165 -4.67 0.89 -9.25
N TYR A 166 -5.41 1.88 -8.73
CA TYR A 166 -6.24 1.73 -7.53
C TYR A 166 -7.72 1.44 -7.82
N ARG A 167 -8.09 1.20 -9.08
CA ARG A 167 -9.48 0.85 -9.44
C ARG A 167 -9.84 -0.56 -8.94
N PRO A 168 -11.10 -0.80 -8.54
CA PRO A 168 -12.23 0.16 -8.52
C PRO A 168 -12.19 1.13 -7.33
N THR A 169 -12.96 2.23 -7.41
CA THR A 169 -13.12 3.14 -6.27
C THR A 169 -13.92 2.46 -5.16
N ARG A 170 -13.41 2.50 -3.94
CA ARG A 170 -14.04 1.98 -2.72
C ARG A 170 -13.98 3.04 -1.64
N GLU A 171 -15.04 3.16 -0.85
CA GLU A 171 -15.19 4.15 0.21
C GLU A 171 -15.35 3.44 1.55
N ARG A 172 -14.78 4.01 2.61
CA ARG A 172 -15.11 3.60 3.98
C ARG A 172 -16.45 4.19 4.41
N SER A 173 -17.15 3.55 5.34
CA SER A 173 -18.34 4.13 5.95
C SER A 173 -18.02 5.30 6.87
N VAL A 174 -18.96 6.26 6.96
CA VAL A 174 -18.83 7.41 7.88
C VAL A 174 -18.68 6.92 9.33
N GLU A 175 -19.42 5.90 9.72
CA GLU A 175 -19.31 5.27 11.05
C GLU A 175 -17.88 4.76 11.32
N THR A 176 -17.32 3.97 10.39
CA THR A 176 -15.95 3.47 10.52
C THR A 176 -14.95 4.62 10.59
N LEU A 177 -15.09 5.64 9.75
CA LEU A 177 -14.18 6.79 9.74
C LEU A 177 -14.23 7.60 11.04
N ARG A 178 -15.42 7.83 11.60
CA ARG A 178 -15.60 8.47 12.91
C ARG A 178 -14.93 7.65 14.00
N ARG A 179 -15.16 6.34 14.04
CA ARG A 179 -14.53 5.44 15.01
C ARG A 179 -13.00 5.49 14.90
N LEU A 180 -12.44 5.33 13.70
CA LEU A 180 -10.99 5.38 13.45
C LEU A 180 -10.38 6.73 13.86
N ALA A 181 -11.09 7.83 13.62
CA ALA A 181 -10.66 9.17 14.02
C ALA A 181 -10.54 9.29 15.54
N ASN A 182 -11.57 8.88 16.27
CA ASN A 182 -11.55 8.88 17.73
C ASN A 182 -10.41 8.03 18.28
N GLU A 183 -10.27 6.78 17.80
CA GLU A 183 -9.22 5.85 18.25
C GLU A 183 -7.81 6.41 18.03
N ILE A 184 -7.54 7.05 16.87
CA ILE A 184 -6.23 7.62 16.57
C ILE A 184 -5.93 8.82 17.46
N ILE A 185 -6.88 9.74 17.62
CA ILE A 185 -6.67 10.92 18.46
C ILE A 185 -6.41 10.49 19.91
N ASP A 186 -7.18 9.53 20.43
CA ASP A 186 -7.00 9.03 21.80
C ASP A 186 -5.65 8.32 21.98
N ALA A 187 -5.14 7.63 20.95
CA ALA A 187 -3.87 6.93 21.00
C ALA A 187 -2.64 7.83 20.82
N THR A 188 -2.77 8.93 20.07
CA THR A 188 -1.63 9.74 19.61
C THR A 188 -1.57 11.14 20.21
N GLY A 189 -2.70 11.71 20.60
CA GLY A 189 -2.79 13.09 21.08
C GLY A 189 -2.64 14.16 19.99
N TYR A 190 -2.71 13.80 18.70
CA TYR A 190 -2.69 14.80 17.63
C TYR A 190 -3.86 15.78 17.74
N ASP A 191 -3.62 17.03 17.38
CA ASP A 191 -4.62 18.10 17.31
C ASP A 191 -5.11 18.36 15.87
N GLN A 192 -4.71 17.51 14.92
CA GLN A 192 -5.14 17.56 13.53
C GLN A 192 -5.35 16.17 12.94
N ILE A 193 -6.43 16.00 12.18
CA ILE A 193 -6.68 14.85 11.29
C ILE A 193 -6.68 15.33 9.85
N SER A 194 -5.93 14.67 8.97
CA SER A 194 -5.98 14.86 7.52
C SER A 194 -6.72 13.69 6.87
N LEU A 195 -7.78 14.00 6.13
CA LEU A 195 -8.47 13.02 5.30
C LEU A 195 -7.59 12.67 4.09
N SER A 196 -7.45 11.39 3.76
CA SER A 196 -6.59 10.93 2.68
C SER A 196 -7.41 10.20 1.62
N SER A 197 -7.31 10.66 0.38
CA SER A 197 -7.73 9.93 -0.81
C SER A 197 -7.12 10.61 -2.05
N LEU A 198 -7.36 10.02 -3.23
CA LEU A 198 -6.97 10.64 -4.50
C LEU A 198 -7.83 11.85 -4.87
N SER A 199 -9.03 11.99 -4.29
CA SER A 199 -9.94 13.11 -4.49
C SER A 199 -10.94 13.14 -3.33
N CYS A 200 -10.67 13.94 -2.30
CA CYS A 200 -11.49 13.92 -1.08
C CYS A 200 -12.91 14.47 -1.32
N THR A 201 -13.04 15.42 -2.24
CA THR A 201 -14.34 15.99 -2.64
C THR A 201 -15.21 15.04 -3.45
N ASP A 202 -14.63 13.96 -4.00
CA ASP A 202 -15.38 12.93 -4.72
C ASP A 202 -15.88 11.81 -3.78
N TYR A 203 -15.62 11.89 -2.47
CA TYR A 203 -16.19 10.97 -1.48
C TYR A 203 -17.68 11.25 -1.31
N THR A 204 -18.51 10.23 -1.49
CA THR A 204 -19.97 10.36 -1.65
C THR A 204 -20.66 11.04 -0.46
N ARG A 205 -20.13 10.86 0.75
CA ARG A 205 -20.71 11.37 2.01
C ARG A 205 -19.82 12.40 2.71
N ILE A 206 -19.12 13.24 1.95
CA ILE A 206 -18.09 14.13 2.52
C ILE A 206 -18.66 15.13 3.53
N GLU A 207 -19.84 15.69 3.26
CA GLU A 207 -20.49 16.63 4.19
C GLU A 207 -20.92 15.97 5.49
N GLU A 208 -21.53 14.77 5.40
CA GLU A 208 -21.94 13.96 6.55
C GLU A 208 -20.71 13.57 7.40
N LEU A 209 -19.61 13.19 6.74
CA LEU A 209 -18.36 12.87 7.42
C LEU A 209 -17.79 14.08 8.17
N LEU A 210 -17.71 15.25 7.52
CA LEU A 210 -17.17 16.45 8.15
C LEU A 210 -18.03 16.89 9.35
N GLU A 211 -19.35 16.82 9.23
CA GLU A 211 -20.26 17.13 10.33
C GLU A 211 -20.08 16.14 11.50
N GLY A 212 -20.04 14.85 11.22
CA GLY A 212 -19.83 13.82 12.25
C GLY A 212 -18.49 13.96 12.97
N LEU A 213 -17.41 14.24 12.23
CA LEU A 213 -16.10 14.49 12.83
C LEU A 213 -16.06 15.79 13.65
N HIS A 214 -16.74 16.86 13.22
CA HIS A 214 -16.81 18.09 14.00
C HIS A 214 -17.58 17.87 15.32
N GLN A 215 -18.66 17.10 15.28
CA GLN A 215 -19.41 16.71 16.49
C GLN A 215 -18.53 15.90 17.45
N ASP A 216 -17.75 14.94 16.94
CA ASP A 216 -16.93 14.05 17.78
C ASP A 216 -15.68 14.73 18.36
N LEU A 217 -15.13 15.71 17.65
CA LEU A 217 -13.77 16.20 17.90
C LEU A 217 -13.67 17.68 18.32
N SER A 218 -14.74 18.47 18.18
CA SER A 218 -14.73 19.92 18.46
C SER A 218 -14.32 20.26 19.90
N ASP A 219 -14.84 19.54 20.90
CA ASP A 219 -14.48 19.73 22.32
C ASP A 219 -12.99 19.46 22.61
N ARG A 220 -12.37 18.60 21.79
CA ARG A 220 -10.93 18.29 21.87
C ARG A 220 -10.05 19.25 21.06
N ARG A 221 -10.64 20.25 20.40
CA ARG A 221 -9.93 21.23 19.56
C ARG A 221 -9.11 20.62 18.43
N VAL A 222 -9.55 19.48 17.90
CA VAL A 222 -8.88 18.82 16.77
C VAL A 222 -9.36 19.44 15.46
N SER A 223 -8.42 19.89 14.64
CA SER A 223 -8.69 20.44 13.30
C SER A 223 -8.80 19.33 12.23
N ILE A 224 -9.60 19.56 11.20
CA ILE A 224 -9.82 18.59 10.11
C ILE A 224 -9.26 19.18 8.81
N GLY A 225 -8.27 18.52 8.23
CA GLY A 225 -7.67 18.87 6.95
C GLY A 225 -8.29 18.10 5.80
N LEU A 226 -8.65 18.82 4.73
CA LEU A 226 -9.17 18.26 3.48
C LEU A 226 -8.15 18.49 2.34
N PRO A 227 -7.13 17.63 2.18
CA PRO A 227 -6.22 17.69 1.03
C PRO A 227 -6.87 17.10 -0.24
N SER A 228 -6.13 17.12 -1.35
CA SER A 228 -6.55 16.49 -2.62
C SER A 228 -7.93 16.96 -3.12
N ILE A 229 -8.16 18.27 -3.02
CA ILE A 229 -9.39 18.93 -3.48
C ILE A 229 -9.30 19.19 -4.99
N ARG A 230 -10.38 18.89 -5.72
CA ARG A 230 -10.53 19.39 -7.09
C ARG A 230 -11.27 20.73 -7.11
N VAL A 231 -10.81 21.63 -7.98
CA VAL A 231 -11.37 22.99 -8.13
C VAL A 231 -12.85 22.98 -8.55
N ASP A 232 -13.27 22.02 -9.36
CA ASP A 232 -14.66 21.92 -9.84
C ASP A 232 -15.64 21.36 -8.80
N ALA A 233 -15.14 20.65 -7.79
CA ALA A 233 -15.95 20.02 -6.75
C ALA A 233 -15.91 20.79 -5.41
N PHE A 234 -15.11 21.85 -5.31
CA PHE A 234 -15.00 22.67 -4.11
C PHE A 234 -16.01 23.82 -4.11
N GLY A 235 -17.16 23.59 -3.50
CA GLY A 235 -18.20 24.61 -3.30
C GLY A 235 -17.91 25.53 -2.11
N VAL A 236 -18.60 26.68 -2.07
CA VAL A 236 -18.54 27.66 -0.96
C VAL A 236 -18.97 27.04 0.37
N GLU A 237 -19.91 26.09 0.34
CA GLU A 237 -20.39 25.42 1.55
C GLU A 237 -19.33 24.50 2.15
N LEU A 238 -18.59 23.78 1.32
CA LEU A 238 -17.48 22.94 1.78
C LEU A 238 -16.37 23.81 2.39
N ALA A 239 -16.06 24.95 1.75
CA ALA A 239 -15.06 25.90 2.25
C ALA A 239 -15.37 26.48 3.63
N ARG A 240 -16.64 26.53 4.05
CA ARG A 240 -17.02 27.02 5.39
C ARG A 240 -16.90 25.95 6.48
N ARG A 241 -16.74 24.68 6.10
CA ARG A 241 -16.71 23.52 7.01
C ARG A 241 -15.31 22.97 7.27
N VAL A 242 -14.29 23.50 6.59
CA VAL A 242 -12.86 23.15 6.76
C VAL A 242 -12.11 24.29 7.43
#